data_AF-A0A081U8C9-F1
#
_entry.id   AF-A0A081U8C9-F1
#
_cell.length_a   1.000
_cell.length_b   1.000
_cell.length_c   1.000
_cell.angle_alpha   90.00
_cell.angle_beta   90.00
_cell.angle_gamma   90.00
#
_symmetry.space_group_name_H-M   'P 1'
#
loop_
_entity.id
_entity.type
_entity.pdbx_description
1 polymer ?
#
loop_
_entity_poly.entity_id
_entity_poly.type
_entity_poly.pdbx_seq_one_letter_code
_entity_poly.pdbx_strand_id
1 'polypeptide(L)' 'MEEKPNCIGNCRLCPDLCKCPPDHLHCEDCGIEIEPGEGISIEVEAIISGHPGTKMITVCPVCFADHYQGDETIEFE' A
#
# COMPACT_ATOMS: atom_id res chain seq x y z
N MET A 1 -0.68 35.23 -4.08
CA MET A 1 -0.77 34.18 -3.05
C MET A 1 -1.83 33.23 -3.55
N GLU A 2 -1.40 32.10 -4.11
CA GLU A 2 -2.31 31.13 -4.73
C GLU A 2 -2.81 30.20 -3.63
N GLU A 3 -4.11 30.29 -3.34
CA GLU A 3 -4.77 29.50 -2.31
C GLU A 3 -4.80 28.04 -2.77
N LYS A 4 -3.87 27.23 -2.27
CA LYS A 4 -3.86 25.78 -2.50
C LYS A 4 -5.20 25.21 -2.00
N PRO A 5 -6.02 24.58 -2.86
CA PRO A 5 -7.24 23.95 -2.41
C PRO A 5 -6.90 22.82 -1.45
N ASN A 6 -7.50 22.85 -0.27
CA ASN A 6 -7.41 21.82 0.75
C ASN A 6 -8.15 20.56 0.26
N CYS A 7 -7.61 19.82 -0.72
CA CYS A 7 -8.09 18.47 -1.01
C CYS A 7 -7.53 17.56 0.10
N ILE A 8 -8.29 17.40 1.19
CA ILE A 8 -8.02 16.47 2.30
C ILE A 8 -8.29 15.04 1.79
N GLY A 9 -7.37 14.52 0.98
CA GLY A 9 -7.29 13.10 0.58
C GLY A 9 -8.50 12.51 -0.16
N ASN A 10 -9.54 13.28 -0.49
CA ASN A 10 -10.77 12.78 -1.10
C ASN A 10 -11.01 13.44 -2.46
N CYS A 11 -10.45 12.85 -3.51
CA CYS A 11 -10.51 13.40 -4.86
C CYS A 11 -11.91 13.41 -5.50
N ARG A 12 -12.90 12.67 -4.96
CA ARG A 12 -14.29 12.67 -5.47
C ARG A 12 -15.02 14.02 -5.35
N LEU A 13 -14.50 14.95 -4.53
CA LEU A 13 -15.12 16.24 -4.24
C LEU A 13 -14.39 17.44 -4.87
N CYS A 14 -13.28 17.25 -5.61
CA CYS A 14 -12.55 18.36 -6.23
C CYS A 14 -13.05 18.50 -7.70
N PRO A 15 -13.95 19.47 -8.01
CA PRO A 15 -14.57 19.65 -9.34
C PRO A 15 -13.60 20.20 -10.40
N ASP A 16 -12.41 20.64 -9.99
CA ASP A 16 -11.39 21.20 -10.87
C ASP A 16 -10.39 20.13 -11.31
N LEU A 17 -10.61 19.64 -12.54
CA LEU A 17 -9.65 19.03 -13.46
C LEU A 17 -8.83 17.82 -12.96
N CYS A 18 -9.30 16.60 -13.25
CA CYS A 18 -8.55 15.47 -13.86
C CYS A 18 -7.06 15.24 -13.49
N LYS A 19 -6.65 15.66 -12.31
CA LYS A 19 -5.33 15.53 -11.72
C LYS A 19 -5.53 15.25 -10.23
N CYS A 20 -6.30 14.18 -9.94
CA CYS A 20 -5.97 13.47 -8.71
C CYS A 20 -4.48 13.17 -8.80
N PRO A 21 -3.66 13.41 -7.76
CA PRO A 21 -2.37 12.76 -7.73
C PRO A 21 -2.72 11.29 -7.99
N PRO A 22 -2.24 10.71 -9.11
CA PRO A 22 -2.45 9.29 -9.33
C PRO A 22 -2.04 8.63 -8.01
N ASP A 23 -2.91 7.75 -7.48
CA ASP A 23 -2.64 6.98 -6.27
C ASP A 23 -1.42 6.11 -6.58
N HIS A 24 -0.23 6.73 -6.58
CA HIS A 24 1.06 6.13 -6.83
C HIS A 24 1.31 5.29 -5.61
N LEU A 25 0.82 4.07 -5.70
CA LEU A 25 1.04 3.04 -4.74
C LEU A 25 2.52 2.68 -4.88
N HIS A 26 3.25 2.69 -3.77
CA HIS A 26 4.64 2.27 -3.78
C HIS A 26 4.74 0.97 -3.00
N CYS A 27 5.59 0.06 -3.48
CA CYS A 27 5.90 -1.15 -2.75
C CYS A 27 6.56 -0.79 -1.42
N GLU A 28 6.03 -1.32 -0.31
CA GLU A 28 6.58 -1.04 1.01
C GLU A 28 8.00 -1.58 1.18
N ASP A 29 8.35 -2.68 0.49
CA ASP A 29 9.67 -3.32 0.57
C ASP A 29 10.73 -2.66 -0.33
N CYS A 30 10.45 -2.46 -1.62
CA CYS A 30 11.44 -1.96 -2.58
C CYS A 30 11.24 -0.51 -3.00
N GLY A 31 10.13 0.12 -2.61
CA GLY A 31 9.83 1.53 -2.90
C GLY A 31 9.49 1.82 -4.37
N ILE A 32 9.39 0.79 -5.23
CA ILE A 32 9.00 0.98 -6.64
C ILE A 32 7.53 1.38 -6.73
N GLU A 33 7.22 2.25 -7.69
CA GLU A 33 5.84 2.58 -8.05
C GLU A 33 5.16 1.33 -8.63
N ILE A 34 3.97 1.02 -8.11
CA ILE A 34 3.13 -0.10 -8.50
C ILE A 34 2.00 0.44 -9.35
N GLU A 35 1.76 -0.19 -10.50
CA GLU A 35 0.64 0.20 -11.35
C GLU A 35 -0.70 -0.04 -10.62
N PRO A 36 -1.71 0.82 -10.86
CA PRO A 36 -3.01 0.67 -10.23
C PRO A 36 -3.64 -0.68 -10.58
N GLY A 37 -3.80 -1.54 -9.58
CA GLY A 37 -4.33 -2.90 -9.72
C GLY A 37 -3.28 -4.02 -9.66
N GLU A 38 -1.99 -3.69 -9.68
CA GLU A 38 -0.90 -4.67 -9.51
C GLU A 38 -0.43 -4.82 -8.05
N GLY A 39 -0.83 -3.89 -7.17
CA GLY A 39 -0.47 -3.93 -5.75
C GLY A 39 -1.14 -5.09 -5.03
N ILE A 40 -0.34 -5.86 -4.30
CA ILE A 40 -0.83 -6.96 -3.48
C ILE A 40 -0.84 -6.51 -2.03
N SER A 41 -2.03 -6.47 -1.44
CA SER A 41 -2.21 -6.11 -0.04
C SER A 41 -2.06 -7.34 0.84
N ILE A 42 -1.14 -7.29 1.79
CA ILE A 42 -0.84 -8.39 2.71
C ILE A 42 -0.87 -7.90 4.15
N GLU A 43 -1.25 -8.79 5.06
CA GLU A 43 -1.22 -8.53 6.49
C GLU A 43 0.12 -9.02 7.05
N VAL A 44 0.89 -8.14 7.68
CA VAL A 44 2.19 -8.47 8.29
C VAL A 44 2.17 -8.14 9.77
N GLU A 45 2.92 -8.90 10.56
CA GLU A 45 3.11 -8.61 11.97
C GLU A 45 3.90 -7.30 12.15
N ALA A 46 3.41 -6.44 13.05
CA ALA A 46 4.03 -5.17 13.37
C ALA A 46 3.84 -4.81 14.84
N ILE A 47 4.79 -4.04 15.37
CA ILE A 47 4.64 -3.45 16.71
C ILE A 47 3.91 -2.12 16.57
N ILE A 48 2.65 -2.10 16.98
CA ILE A 48 1.79 -0.91 16.95
C ILE A 48 1.69 -0.37 18.37
N SER A 49 2.19 0.85 18.58
CA SER A 49 2.16 1.51 19.90
C SER A 49 2.78 0.67 21.03
N GLY A 50 3.83 -0.11 20.72
CA GLY A 50 4.53 -0.96 21.68
C GLY A 50 3.91 -2.35 21.92
N HIS A 51 2.83 -2.69 21.21
CA HIS A 51 2.18 -4.00 21.31
C HIS A 51 2.30 -4.78 19.99
N PRO A 52 2.43 -6.12 20.05
CA PRO A 52 2.34 -6.95 18.85
C PRO A 52 0.93 -6.82 18.26
N GLY A 53 0.87 -6.53 16.98
CA GLY A 53 -0.34 -6.49 16.19
C GLY A 53 -0.02 -6.81 14.74
N THR A 54 -0.98 -6.56 13.86
CA THR A 54 -0.79 -6.72 12.43
C THR A 54 -1.11 -5.41 11.71
N LYS A 55 -0.41 -5.15 10.61
CA LYS A 55 -0.69 -4.02 9.72
C LYS A 55 -0.85 -4.53 8.30
N MET A 56 -1.74 -3.90 7.56
CA MET A 56 -1.86 -4.11 6.12
C MET A 56 -0.79 -3.29 5.41
N ILE A 57 -0.01 -3.94 4.55
CA ILE A 57 0.98 -3.31 3.70
C ILE A 57 0.66 -3.64 2.24
N THR A 58 1.17 -2.84 1.31
CA THR A 58 1.05 -3.14 -0.11
C THR A 58 2.42 -3.30 -0.74
N VAL A 59 2.61 -4.41 -1.44
CA VAL A 59 3.87 -4.78 -2.07
C VAL A 59 3.67 -5.07 -3.56
N CYS A 60 4.75 -4.96 -4.33
CA CYS A 60 4.72 -5.33 -5.74
C CYS A 60 4.70 -6.87 -5.89
N PRO A 61 4.22 -7.40 -7.03
CA PRO A 61 4.15 -8.85 -7.27
C PRO A 61 5.48 -9.58 -7.11
N VAL A 62 6.60 -8.90 -7.41
CA VAL A 62 7.95 -9.45 -7.27
C VAL A 62 8.33 -9.61 -5.79
N CYS A 63 8.15 -8.56 -4.97
CA CYS A 63 8.42 -8.63 -3.53
C CYS A 63 7.44 -9.57 -2.82
N PHE A 64 6.19 -9.63 -3.27
CA PHE A 64 5.23 -10.63 -2.81
C PHE A 64 5.76 -12.05 -3.05
N ALA A 65 6.20 -12.34 -4.29
CA ALA A 65 6.74 -13.64 -4.65
C ALA A 65 8.02 -14.02 -3.88
N ASP A 66 8.88 -13.04 -3.62
CA ASP A 66 10.19 -13.26 -2.99
C ASP A 66 10.10 -13.40 -1.46
N HIS A 67 9.30 -12.56 -0.80
CA HIS A 67 9.27 -12.44 0.65
C HIS A 67 8.03 -13.07 1.31
N TYR A 68 6.93 -13.24 0.57
CA TYR A 68 5.63 -13.62 1.14
C TYR A 68 4.99 -14.84 0.47
N GLN A 69 5.47 -15.28 -0.69
CA GLN A 69 4.96 -16.45 -1.43
C GLN A 69 5.66 -17.78 -1.06
N GLY A 70 6.17 -17.88 0.17
CA GLY A 70 6.69 -19.11 0.79
C GLY A 70 7.01 -18.83 2.26
N ASP A 71 6.71 -19.67 3.23
CA ASP A 71 6.52 -21.12 3.22
C ASP A 71 5.08 -21.52 3.60
N GLU A 72 4.38 -22.19 2.68
CA GLU A 72 3.27 -23.07 3.01
C GLU A 72 3.78 -24.38 3.67
N THR A 73 4.65 -24.27 4.70
CA THR A 73 4.84 -25.35 5.67
C THR A 73 3.63 -25.38 6.59
N ILE A 74 2.49 -25.73 6.01
CA ILE A 74 1.35 -26.21 6.79
C ILE A 74 1.72 -27.64 7.19
N GLU A 75 2.50 -27.77 8.28
CA GLU A 75 2.61 -29.04 8.99
C GLU A 75 1.24 -29.33 9.60
N PHE A 76 0.44 -30.14 8.90
CA PHE A 76 -0.70 -30.79 9.51
C PHE A 76 -0.16 -32.00 10.31
N GLU A 77 -0.08 -31.88 11.64
CA GLU A 77 -0.10 -33.04 12.56
C GLU A 77 -1.53 -33.52 12.80
#